data_AF-A0A533TE34-F1
#
_entry.id   AF-A0A533TE34-F1
#
_cell.length_a   1.000
_cell.length_b   1.000
_cell.length_c   1.000
_cell.angle_alpha   90.00
_cell.angle_beta   90.00
_cell.angle_gamma   90.00
#
_symmetry.space_group_name_H-M   'P 1'
#
loop_
_entity.id
_entity.type
_entity.pdbx_description
1 polymer ?
#
loop_
_entity_poly.entity_id
_entity_poly.type
_entity_poly.pdbx_seq_one_letter_code
_entity_poly.pdbx_strand_id
1 'polypeptide(L)'
;MDTHSIQQVAHLRENPDGTWDKHDLHEHLIRVAEKAASFADEFGNGDWVKAAGLLHDLGKYNPEWQEYIRKNNGDYSEVDNG
;
A
#
# COMPACT_ATOMS: atom_id res chain seq x y z
N MET A 1 -1.22 7.70 25.96
CA MET A 1 -1.78 8.31 24.74
C MET A 1 -1.78 7.19 23.73
N ASP A 2 -2.93 6.54 23.55
CA ASP A 2 -3.06 5.47 22.58
C ASP A 2 -2.96 6.10 21.20
N THR A 3 -1.75 6.07 20.63
CA THR A 3 -1.52 6.38 19.22
C THR A 3 -2.21 5.29 18.41
N HIS A 4 -3.51 5.46 18.19
CA HIS A 4 -4.28 4.70 17.21
C HIS A 4 -3.69 5.01 15.84
N SER A 5 -2.80 4.13 15.38
CA SER A 5 -2.08 4.33 14.14
C SER A 5 -3.03 4.02 12.98
N ILE A 6 -3.49 5.07 12.29
CA ILE A 6 -4.22 4.96 11.02
C ILE A 6 -3.45 4.01 10.10
N GLN A 7 -4.12 2.99 9.58
CA GLN A 7 -3.47 1.95 8.77
C GLN A 7 -3.03 2.55 7.44
N GLN A 8 -1.75 2.43 7.09
CA GLN A 8 -1.21 2.90 5.81
C GLN A 8 -1.60 1.95 4.69
N VAL A 9 -2.31 2.43 3.68
CA VAL A 9 -2.84 1.60 2.59
C VAL A 9 -2.18 1.89 1.26
N ALA A 10 -1.85 0.85 0.51
CA ALA A 10 -1.44 0.95 -0.88
C ALA A 10 -2.65 1.17 -1.80
N HIS A 11 -3.72 0.41 -1.56
CA HIS A 11 -4.97 0.43 -2.32
C HIS A 11 -6.18 0.26 -1.39
N LEU A 12 -7.29 0.89 -1.78
CA LEU A 12 -8.61 0.71 -1.19
C LEU A 12 -9.60 0.42 -2.32
N ARG A 13 -10.52 -0.51 -2.07
CA ARG A 13 -11.62 -0.79 -2.98
C ARG A 13 -12.90 -1.02 -2.19
N GLU A 14 -13.95 -0.28 -2.54
CA GLU A 14 -15.30 -0.58 -2.08
C GLU A 14 -15.88 -1.74 -2.90
N ASN A 15 -16.43 -2.73 -2.21
CA ASN A 15 -17.11 -3.87 -2.81
C ASN A 15 -18.60 -3.55 -3.03
N PRO A 16 -19.30 -4.28 -3.93
CA PRO A 16 -20.71 -4.01 -4.21
C PRO A 16 -21.67 -4.14 -3.01
N ASP A 17 -21.25 -4.82 -1.94
CA ASP A 17 -22.00 -4.98 -0.69
C ASP A 17 -21.69 -3.88 0.36
N GLY A 18 -20.89 -2.87 0.00
CA GLY A 18 -20.46 -1.78 0.87
C GLY A 18 -19.30 -2.12 1.81
N THR A 19 -18.72 -3.33 1.69
CA THR A 19 -17.49 -3.68 2.42
C THR A 19 -16.25 -3.11 1.74
N TRP A 20 -15.12 -3.08 2.43
CA TRP A 20 -13.88 -2.51 1.91
C TRP A 20 -12.74 -3.52 1.90
N ASP A 21 -12.14 -3.70 0.74
CA ASP A 21 -10.87 -4.41 0.59
C ASP A 21 -9.73 -3.42 0.78
N LYS A 22 -8.87 -3.72 1.76
CA LYS A 22 -7.71 -2.89 2.11
C LYS A 22 -6.44 -3.66 1.80
N HIS A 23 -5.54 -3.05 1.02
CA HIS A 23 -4.20 -3.59 0.82
C HIS A 23 -3.20 -2.76 1.63
N ASP A 24 -2.58 -3.41 2.61
CA ASP A 24 -1.56 -2.79 3.46
C ASP A 24 -0.35 -2.31 2.64
N LEU A 25 0.13 -1.10 2.92
CA LEU A 25 1.22 -0.49 2.15
C LEU A 25 2.54 -1.24 2.34
N HIS A 26 2.88 -1.63 3.56
CA HIS A 26 4.13 -2.33 3.83
C HIS A 26 4.13 -3.71 3.16
N GLU A 27 3.04 -4.46 3.31
CA GLU A 27 2.88 -5.76 2.65
C GLU A 27 2.95 -5.63 1.12
N HIS A 28 2.28 -4.63 0.54
CA HIS A 28 2.32 -4.34 -0.89
C HIS A 28 3.76 -4.12 -1.39
N LEU A 29 4.52 -3.24 -0.73
CA LEU A 29 5.89 -2.93 -1.13
C LEU A 29 6.80 -4.17 -1.09
N ILE A 30 6.70 -4.99 -0.04
CA ILE A 30 7.49 -6.22 0.09
C ILE A 30 7.12 -7.22 -1.01
N ARG A 31 5.83 -7.53 -1.18
CA ARG A 31 5.37 -8.54 -2.15
C ARG A 31 5.68 -8.12 -3.59
N VAL A 32 5.52 -6.84 -3.93
CA VAL A 32 5.88 -6.31 -5.26
C VAL A 32 7.38 -6.40 -5.48
N ALA A 33 8.19 -6.01 -4.50
CA ALA A 33 9.64 -6.08 -4.60
C ALA A 33 10.15 -7.51 -4.80
N GLU A 34 9.64 -8.48 -4.04
CA GLU A 34 10.02 -9.89 -4.17
C GLU A 34 9.60 -10.48 -5.52
N LYS A 35 8.36 -10.21 -5.96
CA LYS A 35 7.88 -10.69 -7.25
C LYS A 35 8.67 -10.08 -8.41
N ALA A 36 8.96 -8.78 -8.35
CA ALA A 36 9.73 -8.09 -9.39
C ALA A 36 11.18 -8.61 -9.44
N ALA A 37 11.82 -8.80 -8.27
CA ALA A 37 13.15 -9.41 -8.19
C ALA A 37 13.19 -10.79 -8.85
N SER A 38 12.19 -11.65 -8.59
CA SER A 38 12.14 -13.01 -9.14
C SER A 38 12.13 -13.05 -10.69
N PHE A 39 11.57 -12.02 -11.33
CA PHE A 39 11.60 -11.90 -12.80
C PHE A 39 12.95 -11.40 -13.32
N ALA A 40 13.67 -10.63 -12.51
CA ALA A 40 14.94 -10.02 -12.87
C ALA A 40 16.16 -10.89 -12.50
N ASP A 41 15.97 -11.89 -11.65
CA ASP A 41 17.01 -12.83 -11.21
C ASP A 41 17.66 -13.57 -12.39
N GLU A 42 16.89 -13.96 -13.41
CA GLU A 42 17.42 -14.60 -14.63
C GLU A 42 18.43 -13.70 -15.38
N PHE A 43 18.30 -12.38 -15.23
CA PHE A 43 19.19 -11.38 -15.84
C PHE A 43 20.28 -10.90 -14.88
N GLY A 44 20.37 -11.46 -13.67
CA GLY A 44 21.34 -11.06 -12.65
C GLY A 44 21.10 -9.67 -12.05
N ASN A 45 19.87 -9.13 -12.13
CA ASN A 45 19.53 -7.78 -11.65
C ASN A 45 18.41 -7.79 -10.59
N GLY A 46 18.22 -8.91 -9.89
CA GLY A 46 17.16 -9.06 -8.89
C GLY A 46 17.23 -8.06 -7.75
N ASP A 47 18.43 -7.70 -7.29
CA ASP A 47 18.68 -6.73 -6.23
C ASP A 47 18.23 -5.31 -6.62
N TRP A 48 18.58 -4.85 -7.81
CA TRP A 48 18.17 -3.55 -8.35
C TRP A 48 16.65 -3.47 -8.47
N VAL A 49 16.02 -4.52 -9.00
CA VAL A 49 14.57 -4.55 -9.19
C VAL A 49 13.83 -4.69 -7.86
N LYS A 50 14.40 -5.41 -6.89
CA LYS A 50 13.88 -5.44 -5.51
C LYS A 50 13.89 -4.03 -4.90
N ALA A 51 15.00 -3.32 -5.01
CA ALA A 51 15.11 -1.95 -4.50
C ALA A 51 14.11 -1.01 -5.19
N ALA A 52 14.00 -1.08 -6.52
CA ALA A 52 13.00 -0.30 -7.27
C ALA A 52 11.56 -0.62 -6.82
N GLY A 53 11.24 -1.90 -6.61
CA GLY A 53 9.94 -2.34 -6.12
C GLY A 53 9.62 -1.84 -4.71
N LEU A 54 10.59 -1.77 -3.80
CA LEU A 54 10.40 -1.19 -2.46
C LEU A 54 10.15 0.33 -2.51
N LEU A 55 10.80 1.02 -3.46
CA LEU A 55 10.77 2.48 -3.52
C LEU A 55 9.60 3.04 -4.35
N HIS A 56 9.04 2.26 -5.28
CA HIS A 56 8.09 2.77 -6.29
C HIS A 56 6.89 3.52 -5.70
N ASP A 57 6.36 3.03 -4.58
CA ASP A 57 5.17 3.53 -3.89
C ASP A 57 5.50 4.08 -2.48
N LEU A 58 6.78 4.26 -2.13
CA LEU A 58 7.18 4.73 -0.79
C LEU A 58 6.54 6.10 -0.46
N GLY A 59 6.31 6.94 -1.47
CA GLY A 59 5.62 8.22 -1.32
C GLY A 59 4.18 8.09 -0.77
N LYS A 60 3.56 6.91 -0.83
CA LYS A 60 2.21 6.68 -0.28
C LYS A 60 2.15 6.77 1.24
N TYR A 61 3.29 6.74 1.95
CA TYR A 61 3.35 7.02 3.39
C TYR A 61 3.11 8.50 3.73
N ASN A 62 3.13 9.41 2.74
CA ASN A 62 2.77 10.80 2.97
C ASN A 62 1.30 10.90 3.44
N PRO A 63 1.00 11.53 4.59
CA PRO A 63 -0.36 11.69 5.08
C PRO A 63 -1.33 12.31 4.06
N GLU A 64 -0.89 13.31 3.29
CA GLU A 64 -1.73 13.94 2.24
C GLU A 64 -2.07 12.95 1.13
N TRP A 65 -1.15 12.04 0.82
CA TRP A 65 -1.37 10.98 -0.16
C TRP A 65 -2.34 9.92 0.38
N GLN A 66 -2.24 9.56 1.65
CA GLN A 66 -3.21 8.66 2.30
C GLN A 66 -4.62 9.27 2.29
N GLU A 67 -4.74 10.56 2.57
CA GLU A 67 -6.01 11.27 2.50
C GLU A 67 -6.58 11.26 1.07
N TYR A 68 -5.73 11.51 0.07
CA TYR A 68 -6.09 11.40 -1.33
C TYR A 68 -6.61 10.00 -1.70
N ILE A 69 -5.91 8.93 -1.28
CA ILE A 69 -6.34 7.54 -1.55
C ILE A 69 -7.71 7.26 -0.95
N ARG A 70 -7.98 7.73 0.27
CA ARG A 70 -9.24 7.50 0.98
C ARG A 70 -10.41 8.22 0.33
N LYS A 71 -10.22 9.49 -0.01
CA LYS A 71 -11.25 10.32 -0.66
C LYS A 71 -11.61 9.80 -2.05
N ASN A 72 -10.61 9.44 -2.86
CA ASN A 72 -10.86 9.13 -4.27
C ASN A 72 -11.29 7.69 -4.57
N ASN A 73 -11.17 6.77 -3.61
CA ASN A 73 -11.60 5.37 -3.79
C ASN A 73 -13.02 5.09 -3.27
N GLY A 74 -13.85 6.12 -3.07
CA GLY A 74 -15.22 6.00 -2.54
C GLY A 74 -15.41 6.65 -1.17
N ASP A 75 -14.59 7.65 -0.83
CA ASP A 75 -14.66 8.40 0.43
C ASP A 75 -14.59 7.52 1.70
N TYR A 76 -13.60 6.63 1.73
CA TYR A 76 -13.36 5.76 2.88
C TYR A 76 -12.99 6.57 4.12
N SER A 77 -13.76 6.40 5.19
CA SER A 77 -13.40 6.86 6.54
C SER A 77 -13.08 5.65 7.41
N GLU A 78 -11.96 5.69 8.13
CA GLU A 78 -11.78 4.74 9.23
C GLU A 78 -12.80 5.10 10.30
N VAL A 79 -13.76 4.20 10.55
CA VAL A 79 -14.66 4.34 11.70
C VAL A 79 -13.83 4.23 12.97
N ASP A 80 -13.81 5.33 13.73
CA ASP A 80 -13.29 5.40 15.09
C ASP A 80 -14.14 4.50 15.98
N ASN A 81 -13.67 3.26 16.16
CA ASN A 81 -14.27 2.33 17.11
C ASN A 81 -13.62 2.61 18.48
N GLY A 82 -14.11 3.67 19.14
CA GLY A 82 -13.70 4.06 20.49
C GLY A 82 -13.90 2.99 21.55
#